data_AF-A0A842UCB4-F1
#
_entry.id   AF-A0A842UCB4-F1
#
_cell.length_a   1.000
_cell.length_b   1.000
_cell.length_c   1.000
_cell.angle_alpha   90.00
_cell.angle_beta   90.00
_cell.angle_gamma   90.00
#
_symmetry.space_group_name_H-M   'P 1'
#
loop_
_entity.id
_entity.type
_entity.pdbx_description
1 polymer ?
#
loop_
_entity_poly.entity_id
_entity_poly.type
_entity_poly.pdbx_seq_one_letter_code
_entity_poly.pdbx_strand_id
1 'polypeptide(L)'
;MGDEIAKIDMDKVLEYYSREDVQEAILSLAENREIAVRYPNLSYGKRPDMLQYKSDILELAKQGVLTFDVSEERWSNPLHLASGMRRSELDSLRIGWDLILDIDSDNLELSKLATDLIIKALEYYDVPVTVKFSGRAGFHIAVPYESFPDAIEGKETRLLFPEAARIVAAYLADMIKEQLSAAILQKYSIKQLQEESGKQFEELVEQNEDEKKLNPFSLVDIDTILISSRHLFRSVYSINQKTGLVSAPVDKEKILLFDPDDATIDKTEVGKIPFLNRTNIKSNQARQLFVQAFDWAKQAKVKEEEQKGISKDEKVDIPAEAIEEKYFPPCIKHILEGLEDGRKRAVFILINFLVCCGWSYDQIEKRLLEWNENNREPLTHTTLLSQLRYARQKNRKVLPPNCDNKTYLLDMRACHPDSLCGKIKNPVNYVKIRLKQQINSEKQQKSKRKLTEEQKQRIKETREKQKAFKEKMKKKREESKQP
;
A
#
# COMPACT_ATOMS: atom_id res chain seq x y z
N MET A 1 -11.80 13.95 16.98
CA MET A 1 -12.59 15.20 17.00
C MET A 1 -13.17 15.41 15.61
N GLY A 2 -14.44 15.81 15.49
CA GLY A 2 -15.02 16.12 14.18
C GLY A 2 -14.30 17.33 13.59
N ASP A 3 -13.82 17.20 12.34
CA ASP A 3 -13.24 18.32 11.60
C ASP A 3 -14.35 19.37 11.38
N GLU A 4 -14.48 20.35 12.27
CA GLU A 4 -15.23 21.57 11.98
C GLU A 4 -14.51 22.29 10.84
N ILE A 5 -15.15 22.34 9.67
CA ILE A 5 -14.66 23.11 8.53
C ILE A 5 -14.78 24.59 8.91
N ALA A 6 -13.67 25.32 8.88
CA ALA A 6 -13.67 26.75 9.15
C ALA A 6 -14.73 27.44 8.26
N LYS A 7 -15.51 28.35 8.85
CA LYS A 7 -16.43 29.19 8.10
C LYS A 7 -15.61 30.24 7.35
N ILE A 8 -15.24 29.92 6.12
CA ILE A 8 -14.38 30.76 5.28
C ILE A 8 -15.25 31.79 4.56
N ASP A 9 -14.85 33.05 4.64
CA ASP A 9 -15.49 34.16 3.93
C ASP A 9 -15.09 34.12 2.45
N MET A 10 -16.04 33.80 1.58
CA MET A 10 -15.79 33.65 0.16
C MET A 10 -15.44 34.98 -0.53
N ASP A 11 -15.90 36.12 -0.01
CA ASP A 11 -15.53 37.42 -0.59
C ASP A 11 -14.04 37.69 -0.36
N LYS A 12 -13.52 37.36 0.84
CA LYS A 12 -12.08 37.41 1.14
C LYS A 12 -11.27 36.44 0.27
N VAL A 13 -11.81 35.25 -0.02
CA VAL A 13 -11.15 34.28 -0.92
C VAL A 13 -11.01 34.85 -2.33
N LEU A 14 -12.07 35.49 -2.85
CA LEU A 14 -12.04 36.12 -4.16
C LEU A 14 -11.07 37.31 -4.21
N GLU A 15 -11.10 38.16 -3.19
CA GLU A 15 -10.14 39.27 -3.06
C GLU A 15 -8.70 38.74 -3.04
N TYR A 16 -8.43 37.70 -2.25
CA TYR A 16 -7.11 37.09 -2.17
C TYR A 16 -6.64 36.51 -3.51
N TYR A 17 -7.45 35.69 -4.17
CA TYR A 17 -7.09 35.11 -5.46
C TYR A 17 -7.16 36.12 -6.61
N SER A 18 -7.68 37.33 -6.39
CA SER A 18 -7.60 38.42 -7.37
C SER A 18 -6.21 39.09 -7.41
N ARG A 19 -5.38 38.88 -6.37
CA ARG A 19 -4.03 39.44 -6.30
C ARG A 19 -3.12 38.84 -7.36
N GLU A 20 -2.47 39.69 -8.15
CA GLU A 20 -1.61 39.24 -9.25
C GLU A 20 -0.40 38.43 -8.78
N ASP A 21 0.15 38.77 -7.60
CA ASP A 21 1.30 38.08 -6.99
C ASP A 21 0.97 36.63 -6.64
N VAL A 22 -0.21 36.39 -6.04
CA VAL A 22 -0.74 35.05 -5.73
C VAL A 22 -0.96 34.25 -7.00
N GLN A 23 -1.62 34.84 -8.00
CA GLN A 23 -1.90 34.17 -9.27
C GLN A 23 -0.61 33.76 -9.99
N GLU A 24 0.39 34.65 -10.02
CA GLU A 24 1.69 34.38 -10.65
C GLU A 24 2.44 33.25 -9.97
N ALA A 25 2.49 33.24 -8.64
CA ALA A 25 3.18 32.20 -7.89
C ALA A 25 2.50 30.83 -8.03
N ILE A 26 1.17 30.76 -8.00
CA ILE A 26 0.42 29.51 -8.24
C ILE A 26 0.64 29.02 -9.67
N LEU A 27 0.52 29.91 -10.67
CA LEU A 27 0.69 29.56 -12.08
C LEU A 27 2.12 29.08 -12.37
N SER A 28 3.13 29.75 -11.84
CA SER A 28 4.53 29.38 -12.00
C SER A 28 4.80 27.99 -11.43
N LEU A 29 4.26 27.66 -10.25
CA LEU A 29 4.41 26.32 -9.70
C LEU A 29 3.65 25.26 -10.52
N ALA A 30 2.49 25.60 -11.06
CA ALA A 30 1.64 24.69 -11.84
C ALA A 30 2.20 24.37 -13.25
N GLU A 31 3.25 25.05 -13.69
CA GLU A 31 3.86 24.82 -15.00
C GLU A 31 4.28 23.36 -15.17
N ASN A 32 3.81 22.75 -16.28
CA ASN A 32 3.98 21.32 -16.57
C ASN A 32 3.44 20.36 -15.50
N ARG A 33 2.54 20.79 -14.61
CA ARG A 33 1.94 19.91 -13.59
C ARG A 33 0.46 19.68 -13.89
N GLU A 34 -0.02 18.50 -13.50
CA GLU A 34 -1.46 18.29 -13.40
C GLU A 34 -1.96 19.07 -12.19
N ILE A 35 -3.05 19.81 -12.34
CA ILE A 35 -3.72 20.48 -11.23
C ILE A 35 -4.97 19.71 -10.80
N ALA A 36 -5.33 19.89 -9.53
CA ALA A 36 -6.68 19.61 -9.07
C ALA A 36 -7.15 20.75 -8.17
N VAL A 37 -8.46 20.97 -8.17
CA VAL A 37 -9.09 21.97 -7.33
C VAL A 37 -9.98 21.30 -6.29
N ARG A 38 -10.14 21.94 -5.13
CA ARG A 38 -11.10 21.53 -4.10
C ARG A 38 -12.03 22.66 -3.72
N TYR A 39 -13.28 22.29 -3.43
CA TYR A 39 -14.34 23.18 -2.99
C TYR A 39 -14.50 23.13 -1.45
N PRO A 40 -15.19 24.11 -0.82
CA PRO A 40 -15.41 24.15 0.62
C PRO A 40 -16.06 22.89 1.20
N ASN A 41 -16.88 22.20 0.42
CA ASN A 41 -17.52 20.92 0.80
C ASN A 41 -16.58 19.69 0.70
N LEU A 42 -15.27 19.92 0.54
CA LEU A 42 -14.24 18.89 0.37
C LEU A 42 -14.36 18.06 -0.93
N SER A 43 -15.22 18.47 -1.87
CA SER A 43 -15.30 17.84 -3.19
C SER A 43 -14.13 18.25 -4.09
N TYR A 44 -13.77 17.36 -5.03
CA TYR A 44 -12.68 17.57 -5.97
C TYR A 44 -13.22 17.98 -7.35
N GLY A 45 -12.50 18.88 -8.02
CA GLY A 45 -12.68 19.17 -9.44
C GLY A 45 -12.31 17.98 -10.32
N LYS A 46 -12.66 18.09 -11.61
CA LYS A 46 -12.32 17.06 -12.61
C LYS A 46 -10.82 17.05 -12.88
N ARG A 47 -10.31 15.89 -13.27
CA ARG A 47 -8.89 15.63 -13.58
C ARG A 47 -8.77 14.80 -14.88
N PRO A 48 -7.68 14.95 -15.66
CA PRO A 48 -6.62 15.94 -15.47
C PRO A 48 -7.08 17.35 -15.80
N ASP A 49 -6.37 18.34 -15.28
CA ASP A 49 -6.57 19.74 -15.61
C ASP A 49 -5.23 20.49 -15.54
N MET A 50 -5.17 21.71 -16.08
CA MET A 50 -3.97 22.56 -16.05
C MET A 50 -4.35 24.05 -15.93
N LEU A 51 -3.43 24.86 -15.39
CA LEU A 51 -3.53 26.32 -15.42
C LEU A 51 -2.70 26.86 -16.58
N GLN A 52 -3.27 27.73 -17.41
CA GLN A 52 -2.58 28.34 -18.56
C GLN A 52 -2.36 29.84 -18.36
N TYR A 53 -3.32 30.52 -17.75
CA TYR A 53 -3.30 31.96 -17.57
C TYR A 53 -3.54 32.34 -16.10
N LYS A 54 -3.02 33.51 -15.68
CA LYS A 54 -3.23 34.04 -14.33
C LYS A 54 -4.73 34.18 -14.00
N SER A 55 -5.53 34.56 -14.99
CA SER A 55 -6.99 34.69 -14.88
C SER A 55 -7.70 33.38 -14.53
N ASP A 56 -7.13 32.22 -14.86
CA ASP A 56 -7.75 30.91 -14.59
C ASP A 56 -7.94 30.71 -13.09
N ILE A 57 -6.99 31.17 -12.27
CA ILE A 57 -7.05 31.07 -10.80
C ILE A 57 -8.26 31.85 -10.27
N LEU A 58 -8.44 33.10 -10.71
CA LEU A 58 -9.56 33.92 -10.28
C LEU A 58 -10.90 33.39 -10.80
N GLU A 59 -10.97 32.91 -12.05
CA GLU A 59 -12.19 32.33 -12.60
C GLU A 59 -12.60 31.05 -11.89
N LEU A 60 -11.63 30.19 -11.52
CA LEU A 60 -11.89 29.02 -10.68
C LEU A 60 -12.36 29.43 -9.27
N ALA A 61 -11.75 30.46 -8.68
CA ALA A 61 -12.18 30.99 -7.39
C ALA A 61 -13.63 31.53 -7.44
N LYS A 62 -14.04 32.22 -8.51
CA LYS A 62 -15.43 32.65 -8.76
C LYS A 62 -16.41 31.49 -8.86
N GLN A 63 -15.95 30.31 -9.28
CA GLN A 63 -16.73 29.07 -9.28
C GLN A 63 -16.78 28.38 -7.91
N GLY A 64 -16.20 28.99 -6.87
CA GLY A 64 -16.16 28.48 -5.51
C GLY A 64 -14.98 27.57 -5.20
N VAL A 65 -13.96 27.52 -6.06
CA VAL A 65 -12.71 26.82 -5.75
C VAL A 65 -12.00 27.52 -4.59
N LEU A 66 -11.50 26.72 -3.65
CA LEU A 66 -10.80 27.20 -2.48
C LEU A 66 -9.34 26.74 -2.46
N THR A 67 -9.08 25.49 -2.83
CA THR A 67 -7.75 24.89 -2.79
C THR A 67 -7.30 24.50 -4.19
N PHE A 68 -6.05 24.79 -4.51
CA PHE A 68 -5.34 24.34 -5.69
C PHE A 68 -4.24 23.37 -5.25
N ASP A 69 -4.21 22.19 -5.86
CA ASP A 69 -3.16 21.21 -5.72
C ASP A 69 -2.47 20.98 -7.06
N VAL A 70 -1.20 20.60 -7.01
CA VAL A 70 -0.36 20.33 -8.18
C VAL A 70 0.31 18.96 -8.02
N SER A 71 0.55 18.26 -9.13
CA SER A 71 1.25 16.96 -9.08
C SER A 71 2.71 17.11 -8.70
N GLU A 72 3.31 16.14 -8.00
CA GLU A 72 4.77 16.08 -7.79
C GLU A 72 5.54 15.84 -9.10
N GLU A 73 4.94 15.05 -9.98
CA GLU A 73 5.43 14.78 -11.33
C GLU A 73 5.19 15.97 -12.25
N ARG A 74 6.10 16.14 -13.22
CA ARG A 74 6.01 17.11 -14.30
C ARG A 74 5.82 16.38 -15.63
N TRP A 75 4.91 16.89 -16.45
CA TRP A 75 4.41 16.28 -17.66
C TRP A 75 4.63 17.21 -18.85
N SER A 76 4.97 16.63 -20.00
CA SER A 76 5.07 17.35 -21.26
C SER A 76 3.72 17.97 -21.66
N ASN A 77 2.61 17.26 -21.40
CA ASN A 77 1.26 17.78 -21.47
C ASN A 77 0.36 17.08 -20.43
N PRO A 78 -0.03 17.76 -19.32
CA PRO A 78 -0.88 17.19 -18.28
C PRO A 78 -2.25 16.72 -18.79
N LEU A 79 -2.82 17.36 -19.83
CA LEU A 79 -4.15 17.01 -20.36
C LEU A 79 -4.18 15.64 -21.07
N HIS A 80 -3.02 15.05 -21.38
CA HIS A 80 -2.93 13.70 -21.94
C HIS A 80 -3.00 12.58 -20.88
N LEU A 81 -3.03 12.94 -19.59
CA LEU A 81 -3.12 11.96 -18.51
C LEU A 81 -4.51 11.33 -18.44
N ALA A 82 -4.56 10.03 -18.16
CA ALA A 82 -5.80 9.32 -17.91
C ALA A 82 -5.65 8.36 -16.72
N SER A 83 -6.77 8.08 -16.06
CA SER A 83 -6.79 7.06 -15.00
C SER A 83 -6.59 5.68 -15.61
N GLY A 84 -5.72 4.87 -15.00
CA GLY A 84 -5.43 3.51 -15.46
C GLY A 84 -4.37 3.40 -16.57
N MET A 85 -3.67 4.49 -16.90
CA MET A 85 -2.51 4.44 -17.80
C MET A 85 -1.45 3.46 -17.28
N ARG A 86 -0.79 2.77 -18.21
CA ARG A 86 0.37 1.92 -17.93
C ARG A 86 1.57 2.79 -17.58
N ARG A 87 2.51 2.23 -16.82
CA ARG A 87 3.76 2.90 -16.45
C ARG A 87 4.50 3.46 -17.67
N SER A 88 4.61 2.70 -18.76
CA SER A 88 5.28 3.13 -19.98
C SER A 88 4.62 4.35 -20.65
N GLU A 89 3.31 4.52 -20.50
CA GLU A 89 2.56 5.65 -21.05
C GLU A 89 2.73 6.90 -20.18
N LEU A 90 2.78 6.72 -18.85
CA LEU A 90 3.14 7.81 -17.93
C LEU A 90 4.59 8.26 -18.16
N ASP A 91 5.51 7.31 -18.30
CA ASP A 91 6.93 7.54 -18.52
C ASP A 91 7.23 8.31 -19.81
N SER A 92 6.39 8.15 -20.86
CA SER A 92 6.54 8.91 -22.11
C SER A 92 6.06 10.35 -22.00
N LEU A 93 5.14 10.64 -21.07
CA LEU A 93 4.69 12.00 -20.77
C LEU A 93 5.57 12.68 -19.73
N ARG A 94 6.24 11.93 -18.86
CA ARG A 94 6.99 12.50 -17.73
C ARG A 94 8.31 13.14 -18.17
N ILE A 95 8.46 14.42 -17.85
CA ILE A 95 9.65 15.21 -18.10
C ILE A 95 10.53 15.40 -16.86
N GLY A 96 9.97 15.16 -15.66
CA GLY A 96 10.69 15.23 -14.39
C GLY A 96 9.74 15.07 -13.20
N TRP A 97 10.25 15.24 -11.99
CA TRP A 97 9.46 15.26 -10.75
C TRP A 97 10.29 15.93 -9.66
N ASP A 98 9.64 16.73 -8.81
CA ASP A 98 10.32 17.31 -7.64
C ASP A 98 10.10 16.37 -6.45
N LEU A 99 11.04 16.30 -5.51
CA LEU A 99 10.84 15.54 -4.27
C LEU A 99 10.06 16.44 -3.32
N ILE A 100 8.85 16.02 -2.95
CA ILE A 100 8.03 16.67 -1.94
C ILE A 100 7.92 15.72 -0.75
N LEU A 101 8.41 16.15 0.41
CA LEU A 101 8.21 15.46 1.68
C LEU A 101 7.10 16.17 2.43
N ASP A 102 5.95 15.50 2.58
CA ASP A 102 4.87 15.97 3.43
C ASP A 102 5.12 15.53 4.87
N ILE A 103 5.28 16.50 5.76
CA ILE A 103 5.53 16.31 7.19
C ILE A 103 4.27 16.76 7.91
N ASP A 104 3.53 15.84 8.53
CA ASP A 104 2.29 16.17 9.22
C ASP A 104 2.23 15.53 10.62
N SER A 105 1.52 16.19 11.52
CA SER A 105 1.29 15.71 12.88
C SER A 105 0.03 16.37 13.42
N ASP A 106 -0.62 15.75 14.40
CA ASP A 106 -1.68 16.42 15.16
C ASP A 106 -1.13 17.61 15.98
N ASN A 107 0.19 17.67 16.21
CA ASN A 107 0.87 18.73 16.94
C ASN A 107 1.91 19.43 16.03
N LEU A 108 1.64 20.69 15.70
CA LEU A 108 2.51 21.52 14.84
C LEU A 108 3.95 21.62 15.36
N GLU A 109 4.16 21.63 16.68
CA GLU A 109 5.52 21.69 17.25
C GLU A 109 6.33 20.44 16.91
N LEU A 110 5.69 19.27 16.84
CA LEU A 110 6.36 18.04 16.43
C LEU A 110 6.70 18.08 14.93
N SER A 111 5.80 18.58 14.09
CA SER A 111 6.06 18.80 12.67
C SER A 111 7.21 19.79 12.44
N LYS A 112 7.31 20.87 13.24
CA LYS A 112 8.43 21.82 13.18
C LYS A 112 9.77 21.13 13.49
N LEU A 113 9.82 20.30 14.53
CA LEU A 113 11.04 19.56 14.90
C LEU A 113 11.49 18.59 13.79
N ALA A 114 10.55 17.81 13.26
CA ALA A 114 10.86 16.89 12.16
C ALA A 114 11.30 17.64 10.91
N THR A 115 10.62 18.73 10.56
CA THR A 115 10.94 19.57 9.41
C THR A 115 12.35 20.17 9.52
N ASP A 116 12.70 20.75 10.67
CA ASP A 116 14.04 21.29 10.95
C ASP A 116 15.14 20.22 10.82
N LEU A 117 14.91 19.01 11.33
CA LEU A 117 15.87 17.91 11.20
C LEU A 117 16.02 17.41 9.76
N ILE A 118 14.93 17.31 8.99
CA ILE A 118 14.99 16.95 7.57
C ILE A 118 15.72 18.03 6.75
N ILE A 119 15.51 19.32 7.06
CA ILE A 119 16.25 20.41 6.40
C ILE A 119 17.74 20.25 6.66
N LYS A 120 18.16 20.05 7.92
CA LYS A 120 19.57 19.82 8.28
C LYS A 120 20.16 18.58 7.60
N ALA A 121 19.35 17.52 7.50
CA ALA A 121 19.71 16.30 6.78
C ALA A 121 19.96 16.55 5.29
N LEU A 122 19.12 17.33 4.63
CA LEU A 122 19.30 17.71 3.21
C LEU A 122 20.49 18.63 3.02
N GLU A 123 20.70 19.60 3.93
CA GLU A 123 21.84 20.52 3.91
C GLU A 123 23.17 19.80 4.12
N TYR A 124 23.21 18.74 4.93
CA TYR A 124 24.38 17.88 5.06
C TYR A 124 24.83 17.26 3.72
N TYR A 125 23.90 17.07 2.78
CA TYR A 125 24.18 16.60 1.42
C TYR A 125 24.36 17.72 0.39
N ASP A 126 24.43 18.99 0.82
CA ASP A 126 24.46 20.17 -0.05
C ASP A 126 23.27 20.23 -1.03
N VAL A 127 22.11 19.69 -0.62
CA VAL A 127 20.89 19.65 -1.45
C VAL A 127 20.11 20.96 -1.30
N PRO A 128 19.73 21.61 -2.42
CA PRO A 128 18.87 22.80 -2.34
C PRO A 128 17.51 22.43 -1.76
N VAL A 129 17.12 23.13 -0.70
CA VAL A 129 15.89 22.86 0.04
C VAL A 129 15.06 24.14 0.17
N THR A 130 13.77 24.01 -0.08
CA THR A 130 12.76 25.03 0.25
C THR A 130 11.65 24.38 1.05
N VAL A 131 10.92 25.17 1.83
CA VAL A 131 9.90 24.66 2.74
C VAL A 131 8.72 25.61 2.76
N LYS A 132 7.51 25.05 2.89
CA LYS A 132 6.29 25.83 3.09
C LYS A 132 5.40 25.18 4.12
N PHE A 133 4.67 26.00 4.86
CA PHE A 133 3.59 25.54 5.70
C PHE A 133 2.50 24.89 4.85
N SER A 134 1.99 23.73 5.25
CA SER A 134 0.99 23.01 4.47
C SER A 134 -0.40 23.66 4.58
N GLY A 135 -0.66 24.44 5.64
CA GLY A 135 -1.96 25.08 5.91
C GLY A 135 -2.72 24.47 7.10
N ARG A 136 -2.18 23.46 7.79
CA ARG A 136 -2.78 22.90 9.01
C ARG A 136 -1.74 22.74 10.12
N ALA A 137 -1.15 21.56 10.28
CA ALA A 137 -0.21 21.25 11.35
C ALA A 137 1.07 20.61 10.80
N GLY A 138 1.38 20.90 9.53
CA GLY A 138 2.45 20.26 8.80
C GLY A 138 3.16 21.19 7.82
N PHE A 139 4.19 20.67 7.17
CA PHE A 139 5.04 21.38 6.22
C PHE A 139 5.32 20.50 5.01
N HIS A 140 5.43 21.12 3.85
CA HIS A 140 6.02 20.48 2.67
C HIS A 140 7.46 20.94 2.53
N ILE A 141 8.40 20.00 2.52
CA ILE A 141 9.79 20.22 2.13
C ILE A 141 9.94 19.84 0.67
N ALA A 142 10.58 20.70 -0.10
CA ALA A 142 10.72 20.54 -1.53
C ALA A 142 12.17 20.60 -1.98
N VAL A 143 12.56 19.60 -2.79
CA VAL A 143 13.82 19.56 -3.52
C VAL A 143 13.54 19.53 -5.02
N PRO A 144 14.07 20.51 -5.79
CA PRO A 144 13.82 20.63 -7.22
C PRO A 144 14.52 19.53 -8.04
N TYR A 145 13.83 19.02 -9.05
CA TYR A 145 14.31 18.00 -10.00
C TYR A 145 15.67 18.34 -10.61
N GLU A 146 15.92 19.62 -10.87
CA GLU A 146 17.14 20.14 -11.48
C GLU A 146 18.41 19.84 -10.65
N SER A 147 18.26 19.54 -9.35
CA SER A 147 19.37 19.17 -8.47
C SER A 147 19.70 17.67 -8.52
N PHE A 148 18.81 16.84 -9.08
CA PHE A 148 18.95 15.39 -9.04
C PHE A 148 20.09 14.90 -9.92
N PRO A 149 20.63 13.69 -9.67
CA PRO A 149 21.50 13.05 -10.63
C PRO A 149 20.75 12.75 -11.94
N ASP A 150 21.44 12.77 -13.08
CA ASP A 150 20.80 12.48 -14.37
C ASP A 150 20.30 11.03 -14.47
N ALA A 151 21.05 10.10 -13.85
CA ALA A 151 20.71 8.70 -13.78
C ALA A 151 21.23 8.04 -12.49
N ILE A 152 20.51 7.00 -12.06
CA ILE A 152 20.86 6.13 -10.93
C ILE A 152 20.80 4.69 -11.42
N GLU A 153 21.87 3.92 -11.21
CA GLU A 153 21.99 2.53 -11.67
C GLU A 153 21.69 2.34 -13.17
N GLY A 154 22.08 3.32 -13.99
CA GLY A 154 21.87 3.29 -15.44
C GLY A 154 20.44 3.61 -15.89
N LYS A 155 19.55 4.05 -15.00
CA LYS A 155 18.20 4.52 -15.32
C LYS A 155 18.07 6.02 -15.13
N GLU A 156 17.49 6.70 -16.11
CA GLU A 156 17.21 8.14 -16.02
C GLU A 156 16.33 8.47 -14.80
N THR A 157 16.72 9.48 -14.03
CA THR A 157 16.06 9.78 -12.75
C THR A 157 14.60 10.19 -12.91
N ARG A 158 14.23 10.87 -14.00
CA ARG A 158 12.81 11.15 -14.31
C ARG A 158 11.96 9.88 -14.34
N LEU A 159 12.49 8.72 -14.72
CA LEU A 159 11.73 7.47 -14.85
C LEU A 159 11.60 6.69 -13.52
N LEU A 160 12.25 7.18 -12.46
CA LEU A 160 12.33 6.48 -11.18
C LEU A 160 11.23 6.89 -10.18
N PHE A 161 10.28 7.75 -10.57
CA PHE A 161 9.14 8.06 -9.73
C PHE A 161 8.06 6.95 -9.80
N PRO A 162 7.41 6.57 -8.68
CA PRO A 162 7.58 7.10 -7.32
C PRO A 162 8.71 6.44 -6.51
N GLU A 163 9.34 5.36 -7.00
CA GLU A 163 10.23 4.53 -6.18
C GLU A 163 11.44 5.29 -5.62
N ALA A 164 12.10 6.14 -6.41
CA ALA A 164 13.23 6.94 -5.94
C ALA A 164 12.81 7.93 -4.85
N ALA A 165 11.67 8.60 -5.02
CA ALA A 165 11.14 9.53 -4.02
C ALA A 165 10.88 8.82 -2.69
N ARG A 166 10.24 7.63 -2.73
CA ARG A 166 10.00 6.81 -1.54
C ARG A 166 11.28 6.35 -0.86
N ILE A 167 12.27 5.92 -1.63
CA ILE A 167 13.58 5.49 -1.11
C ILE A 167 14.28 6.65 -0.40
N VAL A 168 14.31 7.82 -1.02
CA VAL A 168 14.95 9.01 -0.44
C VAL A 168 14.20 9.48 0.80
N ALA A 169 12.87 9.53 0.76
CA ALA A 169 12.05 9.92 1.91
C ALA A 169 12.24 8.96 3.11
N ALA A 170 12.23 7.65 2.87
CA ALA A 170 12.43 6.65 3.91
C ALA A 170 13.86 6.69 4.49
N TYR A 171 14.86 6.92 3.63
CA TYR A 171 16.25 7.11 4.06
C TYR A 171 16.41 8.34 4.96
N LEU A 172 15.84 9.48 4.57
CA LEU A 172 15.90 10.71 5.37
C LEU A 172 15.17 10.53 6.72
N ALA A 173 14.03 9.86 6.73
CA ALA A 173 13.31 9.52 7.96
C ALA A 173 14.19 8.64 8.90
N ASP A 174 14.81 7.58 8.39
CA ASP A 174 15.73 6.74 9.15
C ASP A 174 16.89 7.56 9.73
N MET A 175 17.45 8.45 8.93
CA MET A 175 18.61 9.27 9.31
C MET A 175 18.33 10.24 10.47
N ILE A 176 17.09 10.72 10.61
CA ILE A 176 16.71 11.65 11.68
C ILE A 176 16.02 10.99 12.88
N LYS A 177 15.72 9.68 12.82
CA LYS A 177 14.85 9.00 13.79
C LYS A 177 15.31 9.18 15.24
N GLU A 178 16.59 8.94 15.51
CA GLU A 178 17.13 9.01 16.88
C GLU A 178 17.17 10.45 17.40
N GLN A 179 17.55 11.42 16.56
CA GLN A 179 17.61 12.83 16.91
C GLN A 179 16.22 13.41 17.13
N LEU A 180 15.24 13.03 16.30
CA LEU A 180 13.85 13.44 16.47
C LEU A 180 13.27 12.87 17.76
N SER A 181 13.51 11.59 18.04
CA SER A 181 13.12 10.95 19.30
C SER A 181 13.68 11.71 20.53
N ALA A 182 14.98 12.02 20.51
CA ALA A 182 15.63 12.78 21.58
C ALA A 182 15.07 14.21 21.71
N ALA A 183 14.85 14.92 20.59
CA ALA A 183 14.32 16.28 20.58
C ALA A 183 12.88 16.34 21.14
N ILE A 184 12.05 15.35 20.81
CA ILE A 184 10.69 15.24 21.35
C ILE A 184 10.75 15.00 22.86
N LEU A 185 11.59 14.06 23.33
CA LEU A 185 11.72 13.73 24.75
C LEU A 185 12.33 14.86 25.61
N GLN A 186 13.05 15.80 25.00
CA GLN A 186 13.51 17.02 25.70
C GLN A 186 12.36 17.99 26.02
N LYS A 187 11.30 17.99 25.21
CA LYS A 187 10.15 18.89 25.37
C LYS A 187 8.95 18.23 26.05
N TYR A 188 8.76 16.93 25.84
CA TYR A 188 7.57 16.19 26.25
C TYR A 188 7.93 14.91 26.99
N SER A 189 7.20 14.61 28.06
CA SER A 189 7.18 13.28 28.65
C SER A 189 6.28 12.33 27.86
N ILE A 190 6.55 11.02 27.91
CA ILE A 190 5.71 10.01 27.23
C ILE A 190 4.25 10.13 27.66
N LYS A 191 3.99 10.41 28.95
CA LYS A 191 2.63 10.57 29.46
C LYS A 191 1.90 11.73 28.79
N GLN A 192 2.56 12.89 28.62
CA GLN A 192 1.97 14.02 27.90
C GLN A 192 1.67 13.66 26.45
N LEU A 193 2.59 12.96 25.78
CA LEU A 193 2.39 12.51 24.40
C LEU A 193 1.18 11.56 24.26
N GLN A 194 0.96 10.66 25.23
CA GLN A 194 -0.24 9.81 25.25
C GLN A 194 -1.52 10.62 25.45
N GLU A 195 -1.51 11.60 26.35
CA GLU A 195 -2.65 12.47 26.62
C GLU A 195 -3.02 13.34 25.40
N GLU A 196 -2.02 13.91 24.73
CA GLU A 196 -2.22 14.77 23.54
C GLU A 196 -2.62 13.98 22.30
N SER A 197 -1.96 12.85 22.03
CA SER A 197 -2.20 12.05 20.81
C SER A 197 -3.35 11.05 20.94
N GLY A 198 -3.75 10.71 22.16
CA GLY A 198 -4.71 9.62 22.45
C GLY A 198 -4.16 8.21 22.19
N LYS A 199 -2.86 8.06 21.89
CA LYS A 199 -2.22 6.77 21.58
C LYS A 199 -1.77 6.03 22.83
N GLN A 200 -1.77 4.71 22.76
CA GLN A 200 -1.29 3.86 23.86
C GLN A 200 0.25 3.82 23.91
N PHE A 201 0.80 3.46 25.06
CA PHE A 201 2.26 3.43 25.27
C PHE A 201 2.96 2.52 24.27
N GLU A 202 2.35 1.38 23.97
CA GLU A 202 2.86 0.36 23.04
C GLU A 202 2.88 0.84 21.58
N GLU A 203 2.10 1.86 21.23
CA GLU A 203 2.13 2.49 19.91
C GLU A 203 3.25 3.52 19.80
N LEU A 204 3.60 4.17 20.91
CA LEU A 204 4.61 5.23 20.97
C LEU A 204 6.03 4.68 21.14
N VAL A 205 6.18 3.52 21.77
CA VAL A 205 7.48 3.01 22.19
C VAL A 205 7.78 1.69 21.48
N GLU A 206 8.89 1.68 20.74
CA GLU A 206 9.47 0.47 20.20
C GLU A 206 10.30 -0.23 21.30
N GLN A 207 10.09 -1.55 21.42
CA GLN A 207 10.86 -2.39 22.34
C GLN A 207 11.88 -3.18 21.53
N ASN A 208 13.16 -2.84 21.69
CA ASN A 208 14.27 -3.69 21.27
C ASN A 208 14.86 -4.38 22.49
N GLU A 209 15.57 -5.49 22.28
CA GLU A 209 15.85 -6.56 23.27
C GLU A 209 16.29 -6.11 24.68
N ASP A 210 16.84 -4.90 24.86
CA ASP A 210 17.16 -4.30 26.17
C ASP A 210 16.80 -2.80 26.35
N GLU A 211 16.17 -2.14 25.36
CA GLU A 211 15.88 -0.70 25.42
C GLU A 211 14.46 -0.36 24.94
N LYS A 212 13.80 0.52 25.71
CA LYS A 212 12.53 1.16 25.33
C LYS A 212 12.84 2.52 24.71
N LYS A 213 12.59 2.68 23.41
CA LYS A 213 12.81 3.94 22.70
C LYS A 213 11.52 4.48 22.14
N LEU A 214 11.31 5.80 22.26
CA LEU A 214 10.21 6.48 21.59
C LEU A 214 10.40 6.33 20.08
N ASN A 215 9.39 5.82 19.40
CA ASN A 215 9.27 5.89 17.96
C ASN A 215 8.65 7.23 17.57
N PRO A 216 9.43 8.20 17.06
CA PRO A 216 8.88 9.52 16.74
C PRO A 216 7.86 9.48 15.60
N PHE A 217 7.94 8.48 14.72
CA PHE A 217 7.03 8.34 13.58
C PHE A 217 5.66 7.77 13.97
N SER A 218 5.48 7.40 15.24
CA SER A 218 4.16 7.21 15.82
C SER A 218 3.44 8.54 16.07
N LEU A 219 4.13 9.68 16.03
CA LEU A 219 3.57 11.01 16.35
C LEU A 219 3.66 11.99 15.17
N VAL A 220 4.66 11.82 14.32
CA VAL A 220 4.87 12.62 13.11
C VAL A 220 4.89 11.69 11.91
N ASP A 221 4.07 12.00 10.91
CA ASP A 221 4.12 11.32 9.63
C ASP A 221 5.12 12.02 8.70
N ILE A 222 5.95 11.22 8.05
CA ILE A 222 6.79 11.64 6.93
C ILE A 222 6.33 10.78 5.77
N ASP A 223 5.56 11.37 4.87
CA ASP A 223 4.64 10.62 4.03
C ASP A 223 5.38 9.87 2.91
N THR A 224 5.92 8.69 3.25
CA THR A 224 6.72 7.84 2.34
C THR A 224 5.85 6.90 1.51
N ILE A 225 4.63 6.62 1.95
CA ILE A 225 3.73 5.63 1.36
C ILE A 225 2.80 6.28 0.34
N LEU A 226 2.32 7.50 0.62
CA LEU A 226 1.36 8.19 -0.26
C LEU A 226 1.98 8.76 -1.53
N ILE A 227 3.31 8.94 -1.58
CA ILE A 227 4.05 9.29 -2.80
C ILE A 227 3.75 8.22 -3.85
N SER A 228 2.95 8.54 -4.84
CA SER A 228 2.42 7.61 -5.84
C SER A 228 2.20 8.33 -7.15
N SER A 229 2.02 7.58 -8.24
CA SER A 229 1.82 8.19 -9.55
C SER A 229 0.61 9.12 -9.55
N ARG A 230 0.80 10.34 -10.08
CA ARG A 230 -0.14 11.47 -10.09
C ARG A 230 -0.56 11.92 -8.69
N HIS A 231 0.29 11.70 -7.69
CA HIS A 231 0.13 12.27 -6.35
C HIS A 231 0.21 13.80 -6.43
N LEU A 232 -0.65 14.45 -5.64
CA LEU A 232 -0.81 15.89 -5.62
C LEU A 232 -0.46 16.41 -4.23
N PHE A 233 0.22 17.54 -4.19
CA PHE A 233 0.42 18.32 -2.98
C PHE A 233 -0.22 19.70 -3.15
N ARG A 234 -0.59 20.34 -2.03
CA ARG A 234 -1.21 21.68 -2.06
C ARG A 234 -0.25 22.64 -2.76
N SER A 235 -0.74 23.50 -3.64
CA SER A 235 0.07 24.52 -4.30
C SER A 235 0.62 25.54 -3.29
N VAL A 236 1.63 26.31 -3.67
CA VAL A 236 2.07 27.48 -2.90
C VAL A 236 0.96 28.53 -2.92
N TYR A 237 0.76 29.26 -1.83
CA TYR A 237 -0.27 30.30 -1.68
C TYR A 237 -1.72 29.84 -1.87
N SER A 238 -1.97 28.54 -2.00
CA SER A 238 -3.31 27.98 -1.97
C SER A 238 -3.87 27.97 -0.56
N ILE A 239 -5.16 28.29 -0.42
CA ILE A 239 -5.89 28.22 0.85
C ILE A 239 -6.22 26.76 1.19
N ASN A 240 -6.07 26.39 2.45
CA ASN A 240 -6.47 25.11 3.00
C ASN A 240 -7.98 25.13 3.32
N GLN A 241 -8.70 24.17 2.76
CA GLN A 241 -10.14 24.08 2.86
C GLN A 241 -10.70 23.81 4.26
N LYS A 242 -9.89 23.25 5.17
CA LYS A 242 -10.32 22.96 6.56
C LYS A 242 -10.08 24.15 7.49
N THR A 243 -8.95 24.83 7.34
CA THR A 243 -8.48 25.86 8.30
C THR A 243 -8.66 27.28 7.78
N GLY A 244 -8.77 27.48 6.47
CA GLY A 244 -8.72 28.81 5.84
C GLY A 244 -7.33 29.43 5.79
N LEU A 245 -6.29 28.73 6.28
CA LEU A 245 -4.91 29.21 6.22
C LEU A 245 -4.28 28.96 4.86
N VAL A 246 -3.37 29.83 4.48
CA VAL A 246 -2.62 29.80 3.23
C VAL A 246 -1.41 28.88 3.34
N SER A 247 -1.13 28.10 2.30
CA SER A 247 0.10 27.33 2.21
C SER A 247 1.29 28.22 1.83
N ALA A 248 1.86 28.90 2.82
CA ALA A 248 2.88 29.93 2.62
C ALA A 248 4.32 29.39 2.74
N PRO A 249 5.27 29.82 1.89
CA PRO A 249 6.69 29.54 2.06
C PRO A 249 7.21 30.05 3.40
N VAL A 250 8.12 29.30 4.03
CA VAL A 250 8.71 29.65 5.33
C VAL A 250 10.23 29.65 5.19
N ASP A 251 10.88 30.56 5.90
CA ASP A 251 12.34 30.61 5.97
C ASP A 251 12.82 29.34 6.69
N LYS A 252 13.64 28.54 6.00
CA LYS A 252 14.12 27.25 6.51
C LYS A 252 14.90 27.39 7.82
N GLU A 253 15.53 28.54 8.06
CA GLU A 253 16.27 28.82 9.30
C GLU A 253 15.34 29.22 10.47
N LYS A 254 14.06 29.48 10.19
CA LYS A 254 13.07 29.98 11.16
C LYS A 254 11.87 29.05 11.33
N ILE A 255 11.97 27.80 10.86
CA ILE A 255 10.88 26.80 10.99
C ILE A 255 10.38 26.65 12.44
N LEU A 256 11.30 26.59 13.41
CA LEU A 256 10.94 26.44 14.81
C LEU A 256 10.18 27.65 15.37
N LEU A 257 10.31 28.83 14.75
CA LEU A 257 9.68 30.09 15.14
C LEU A 257 8.39 30.40 14.36
N PHE A 258 8.00 29.54 13.42
CA PHE A 258 6.84 29.78 12.56
C PHE A 258 5.53 29.89 13.36
N ASP A 259 4.73 30.92 13.07
CA ASP A 259 3.39 31.11 13.63
C ASP A 259 2.33 30.93 12.54
N PRO A 260 1.35 30.01 12.70
CA PRO A 260 0.24 29.87 11.76
C PRO A 260 -0.53 31.16 11.45
N ASP A 261 -0.54 32.13 12.37
CA ASP A 261 -1.18 33.43 12.15
C ASP A 261 -0.56 34.19 10.97
N ASP A 262 0.73 34.02 10.70
CA ASP A 262 1.42 34.63 9.56
C ASP A 262 0.93 34.09 8.22
N ALA A 263 0.28 32.93 8.23
CA ALA A 263 -0.29 32.26 7.07
C ALA A 263 -1.80 32.52 6.90
N THR A 264 -2.36 33.56 7.54
CA THR A 264 -3.72 34.00 7.25
C THR A 264 -3.80 34.74 5.92
N ILE A 265 -4.98 34.74 5.28
CA ILE A 265 -5.24 35.44 4.01
C ILE A 265 -4.79 36.91 4.06
N ASP A 266 -5.05 37.58 5.19
CA ASP A 266 -4.77 39.01 5.38
C ASP A 266 -3.29 39.31 5.64
N LYS A 267 -2.53 38.36 6.21
CA LYS A 267 -1.11 38.56 6.59
C LYS A 267 -0.10 37.94 5.63
N THR A 268 -0.52 37.00 4.78
CA THR A 268 0.43 36.25 3.94
C THR A 268 1.12 37.15 2.92
N GLU A 269 2.45 37.19 3.01
CA GLU A 269 3.33 37.93 2.12
C GLU A 269 3.82 37.04 0.96
N VAL A 270 3.68 37.53 -0.28
CA VAL A 270 4.06 36.78 -1.48
C VAL A 270 5.40 37.28 -2.02
N GLY A 271 6.24 36.36 -2.51
CA GLY A 271 7.47 36.69 -3.23
C GLY A 271 8.71 36.98 -2.36
N LYS A 272 8.57 37.11 -1.03
CA LYS A 272 9.73 37.31 -0.14
C LYS A 272 10.60 36.06 0.02
N ILE A 273 9.97 34.90 0.11
CA ILE A 273 10.62 33.61 0.31
C ILE A 273 10.17 32.70 -0.84
N PRO A 274 11.09 32.24 -1.70
CA PRO A 274 10.71 31.42 -2.84
C PRO A 274 10.49 29.97 -2.39
N PHE A 275 9.52 29.30 -3.03
CA PHE A 275 9.29 27.87 -2.88
C PHE A 275 9.56 27.17 -4.21
N LEU A 276 10.26 26.03 -4.18
CA LEU A 276 10.79 25.37 -5.37
C LEU A 276 11.58 26.34 -6.28
N ASN A 277 12.48 27.11 -5.68
CA ASN A 277 13.33 28.03 -6.43
C ASN A 277 14.26 27.24 -7.35
N ARG A 278 14.11 27.45 -8.66
CA ARG A 278 14.90 26.77 -9.69
C ARG A 278 16.16 27.53 -10.12
N THR A 279 16.35 28.73 -9.62
CA THR A 279 17.48 29.58 -9.98
C THR A 279 18.77 29.09 -9.32
N ASN A 280 19.88 29.10 -10.08
CA ASN A 280 21.23 28.76 -9.60
C ASN A 280 21.41 27.34 -9.03
N ILE A 281 20.52 26.39 -9.35
CA ILE A 281 20.70 24.97 -9.01
C ILE A 281 21.75 24.36 -9.94
N LYS A 282 22.67 23.59 -9.38
CA LYS A 282 23.61 22.79 -10.18
C LYS A 282 23.07 21.37 -10.32
N SER A 283 23.08 20.85 -11.55
CA SER A 283 22.81 19.44 -11.81
C SER A 283 23.73 18.55 -10.97
N ASN A 284 23.22 17.38 -10.57
CA ASN A 284 23.91 16.38 -9.75
C ASN A 284 24.24 16.81 -8.30
N GLN A 285 23.74 17.94 -7.79
CA GLN A 285 23.91 18.31 -6.37
C GLN A 285 23.40 17.23 -5.40
N ALA A 286 22.22 16.67 -5.66
CA ALA A 286 21.63 15.62 -4.83
C ALA A 286 22.20 14.22 -5.08
N ARG A 287 23.24 14.07 -5.91
CA ARG A 287 23.77 12.76 -6.29
C ARG A 287 24.16 11.91 -5.08
N GLN A 288 24.84 12.51 -4.10
CA GLN A 288 25.29 11.79 -2.91
C GLN A 288 24.12 11.26 -2.07
N LEU A 289 23.09 12.10 -1.85
CA LEU A 289 21.86 11.70 -1.17
C LEU A 289 21.22 10.49 -1.85
N PHE A 290 21.03 10.55 -3.17
CA PHE A 290 20.39 9.45 -3.90
C PHE A 290 21.23 8.17 -3.89
N VAL A 291 22.54 8.25 -4.06
CA VAL A 291 23.42 7.06 -4.00
C VAL A 291 23.32 6.40 -2.62
N GLN A 292 23.45 7.18 -1.55
CA GLN A 292 23.39 6.64 -0.19
C GLN A 292 22.01 6.08 0.14
N ALA A 293 20.93 6.75 -0.27
CA ALA A 293 19.57 6.26 -0.06
C ALA A 293 19.31 4.93 -0.79
N PHE A 294 19.78 4.78 -2.03
CA PHE A 294 19.63 3.53 -2.79
C PHE A 294 20.47 2.39 -2.20
N ASP A 295 21.70 2.66 -1.75
CA ASP A 295 22.53 1.66 -1.10
C ASP A 295 21.98 1.24 0.26
N TRP A 296 21.46 2.19 1.05
CA TRP A 296 20.70 1.91 2.27
C TRP A 296 19.49 1.02 1.99
N ALA A 297 18.70 1.34 0.97
CA ALA A 297 17.51 0.55 0.60
C ALA A 297 17.88 -0.88 0.15
N LYS A 298 19.02 -1.07 -0.54
CA LYS A 298 19.52 -2.41 -0.86
C LYS A 298 19.89 -3.19 0.40
N GLN A 299 20.62 -2.57 1.31
CA GLN A 299 21.02 -3.21 2.57
C GLN A 299 19.80 -3.58 3.42
N ALA A 300 18.79 -2.70 3.49
CA ALA A 300 17.53 -2.98 4.18
C ALA A 300 16.81 -4.18 3.55
N LYS A 301 16.76 -4.26 2.21
CA LYS A 301 16.19 -5.44 1.51
C LYS A 301 16.97 -6.72 1.77
N VAL A 302 18.30 -6.67 1.78
CA VAL A 302 19.13 -7.84 2.11
C VAL A 302 18.84 -8.29 3.54
N LYS A 303 18.82 -7.38 4.51
CA LYS A 303 18.45 -7.68 5.90
C LYS A 303 17.04 -8.22 6.01
N GLU A 304 16.07 -7.67 5.29
CA GLU A 304 14.71 -8.21 5.24
C GLU A 304 14.66 -9.60 4.61
N GLU A 305 15.42 -9.88 3.56
CA GLU A 305 15.47 -11.19 2.90
C GLU A 305 16.21 -12.22 3.75
N GLU A 306 17.25 -11.82 4.48
CA GLU A 306 17.94 -12.61 5.49
C GLU A 306 17.02 -12.88 6.68
N GLN A 307 16.34 -11.87 7.21
CA GLN A 307 15.35 -12.00 8.28
C GLN A 307 14.13 -12.79 7.81
N LYS A 308 13.67 -12.67 6.55
CA LYS A 308 12.62 -13.51 5.94
C LYS A 308 13.14 -14.91 5.60
N GLY A 309 14.45 -15.08 5.44
CA GLY A 309 15.15 -16.35 5.33
C GLY A 309 15.29 -17.06 6.68
N ILE A 310 15.36 -16.28 7.76
CA ILE A 310 15.44 -16.73 9.15
C ILE A 310 14.05 -16.79 9.80
N SER A 311 13.05 -16.08 9.27
CA SER A 311 11.67 -16.08 9.78
C SER A 311 11.00 -17.38 9.38
N LYS A 312 11.16 -18.37 10.26
CA LYS A 312 10.50 -19.67 10.25
C LYS A 312 10.51 -20.33 8.87
N ASP A 313 11.36 -21.34 8.75
CA ASP A 313 10.88 -22.62 8.23
C ASP A 313 9.56 -22.97 8.97
N GLU A 314 8.44 -22.38 8.55
CA GLU A 314 7.23 -23.16 8.47
C GLU A 314 7.66 -24.32 7.58
N LYS A 315 7.99 -25.46 8.20
CA LYS A 315 8.14 -26.71 7.50
C LYS A 315 6.87 -26.82 6.66
N VAL A 316 6.98 -26.47 5.38
CA VAL A 316 5.90 -26.69 4.44
C VAL A 316 5.78 -28.19 4.44
N ASP A 317 4.76 -28.67 5.14
CA ASP A 317 4.44 -30.08 5.23
C ASP A 317 3.98 -30.51 3.84
N ILE A 318 4.98 -30.92 3.04
CA ILE A 318 4.80 -31.40 1.69
C ILE A 318 4.43 -32.87 1.81
N PRO A 319 3.27 -33.27 1.26
CA PRO A 319 2.88 -34.67 1.25
C PRO A 319 3.92 -35.53 0.54
N ALA A 320 4.12 -36.77 1.00
CA ALA A 320 5.02 -37.73 0.37
C ALA A 320 4.56 -38.15 -1.03
N GLU A 321 3.26 -38.05 -1.32
CA GLU A 321 2.65 -38.37 -2.60
C GLU A 321 2.02 -37.13 -3.23
N ALA A 322 2.14 -37.01 -4.55
CA ALA A 322 1.57 -35.91 -5.31
C ALA A 322 0.04 -35.89 -5.18
N ILE A 323 -0.52 -34.77 -4.72
CA ILE A 323 -1.97 -34.62 -4.59
C ILE A 323 -2.62 -34.46 -5.97
N GLU A 324 -3.68 -35.24 -6.21
CA GLU A 324 -4.46 -35.20 -7.46
C GLU A 324 -5.18 -33.85 -7.69
N GLU A 325 -5.28 -33.45 -8.96
CA GLU A 325 -5.87 -32.16 -9.38
C GLU A 325 -7.33 -31.97 -8.95
N LYS A 326 -8.08 -33.06 -8.76
CA LYS A 326 -9.48 -33.00 -8.30
C LYS A 326 -9.63 -32.25 -6.96
N TYR A 327 -8.57 -32.22 -6.15
CA TYR A 327 -8.53 -31.53 -4.85
C TYR A 327 -8.05 -30.08 -4.93
N PHE A 328 -7.64 -29.60 -6.10
CA PHE A 328 -7.12 -28.24 -6.25
C PHE A 328 -8.21 -27.18 -6.06
N PRO A 329 -7.83 -25.97 -5.60
CA PRO A 329 -8.75 -24.84 -5.48
C PRO A 329 -9.26 -24.40 -6.85
N PRO A 330 -10.43 -23.74 -6.91
CA PRO A 330 -10.99 -23.21 -8.16
C PRO A 330 -10.02 -22.34 -8.96
N CYS A 331 -9.21 -21.53 -8.28
CA CYS A 331 -8.28 -20.64 -8.94
C CYS A 331 -7.15 -21.37 -9.69
N ILE A 332 -6.64 -22.47 -9.13
CA ILE A 332 -5.63 -23.29 -9.81
C ILE A 332 -6.26 -24.09 -10.94
N LYS A 333 -7.48 -24.63 -10.74
CA LYS A 333 -8.21 -25.32 -11.81
C LYS A 333 -8.46 -24.42 -13.00
N HIS A 334 -8.89 -23.19 -12.75
CA HIS A 334 -9.12 -22.22 -13.81
C HIS A 334 -7.83 -21.84 -14.54
N ILE A 335 -6.71 -21.67 -13.82
CA ILE A 335 -5.41 -21.50 -14.47
C ILE A 335 -5.12 -22.70 -15.39
N LEU A 336 -5.34 -23.93 -14.92
CA LEU A 336 -5.05 -25.17 -15.65
C LEU A 336 -5.94 -25.40 -16.89
N GLU A 337 -7.09 -24.72 -16.99
CA GLU A 337 -7.95 -24.69 -18.19
C GLU A 337 -7.34 -23.87 -19.33
N GLY A 338 -6.37 -22.99 -19.04
CA GLY A 338 -5.72 -22.11 -19.99
C GLY A 338 -6.03 -20.63 -19.72
N LEU A 339 -5.14 -19.73 -20.16
CA LEU A 339 -5.26 -18.29 -19.89
C LEU A 339 -5.02 -17.42 -21.14
N GLU A 340 -5.86 -16.40 -21.31
CA GLU A 340 -5.69 -15.37 -22.34
C GLU A 340 -4.58 -14.37 -22.02
N ASP A 341 -4.33 -14.08 -20.73
CA ASP A 341 -3.25 -13.20 -20.26
C ASP A 341 -2.71 -13.69 -18.90
N GLY A 342 -1.52 -13.26 -18.51
CA GLY A 342 -0.92 -13.60 -17.22
C GLY A 342 -0.14 -14.93 -17.18
N ARG A 343 0.06 -15.59 -18.33
CA ARG A 343 0.72 -16.92 -18.42
C ARG A 343 2.07 -17.00 -17.72
N LYS A 344 2.93 -15.97 -17.82
CA LYS A 344 4.23 -15.95 -17.11
C LYS A 344 4.09 -15.91 -15.58
N ARG A 345 3.05 -15.26 -15.06
CA ARG A 345 2.71 -15.22 -13.63
C ARG A 345 2.07 -16.54 -13.20
N ALA A 346 1.26 -17.15 -14.07
CA ALA A 346 0.66 -18.46 -13.84
C ALA A 346 1.70 -19.58 -13.71
N VAL A 347 2.76 -19.58 -14.52
CA VAL A 347 3.88 -20.55 -14.39
C VAL A 347 4.49 -20.48 -12.98
N PHE A 348 4.77 -19.28 -12.47
CA PHE A 348 5.28 -19.11 -11.10
C PHE A 348 4.31 -19.65 -10.04
N ILE A 349 3.01 -19.40 -10.18
CA ILE A 349 1.99 -19.89 -9.24
C ILE A 349 1.91 -21.41 -9.28
N LEU A 350 1.85 -22.01 -10.47
CA LEU A 350 1.75 -23.46 -10.66
C LEU A 350 2.96 -24.18 -10.10
N ILE A 351 4.19 -23.72 -10.38
CA ILE A 351 5.41 -24.33 -9.85
C ILE A 351 5.37 -24.37 -8.32
N ASN A 352 5.15 -23.22 -7.68
CA ASN A 352 5.19 -23.13 -6.21
C ASN A 352 4.04 -23.92 -5.57
N PHE A 353 2.84 -23.87 -6.14
CA PHE A 353 1.69 -24.62 -5.65
C PHE A 353 1.89 -26.14 -5.78
N LEU A 354 2.30 -26.62 -6.96
CA LEU A 354 2.46 -28.06 -7.21
C LEU A 354 3.60 -28.67 -6.39
N VAL A 355 4.71 -27.95 -6.19
CA VAL A 355 5.76 -28.35 -5.25
C VAL A 355 5.16 -28.54 -3.85
N CYS A 356 4.38 -27.57 -3.37
CA CYS A 356 3.70 -27.68 -2.06
C CYS A 356 2.67 -28.82 -1.98
N CYS A 357 2.19 -29.32 -3.13
CA CYS A 357 1.29 -30.46 -3.24
C CYS A 357 2.01 -31.80 -3.44
N GLY A 358 3.34 -31.86 -3.33
CA GLY A 358 4.11 -33.11 -3.41
C GLY A 358 4.48 -33.56 -4.82
N TRP A 359 4.33 -32.68 -5.82
CA TRP A 359 4.72 -33.00 -7.19
C TRP A 359 6.24 -32.85 -7.37
N SER A 360 6.86 -33.81 -8.06
CA SER A 360 8.27 -33.72 -8.45
C SER A 360 8.47 -32.69 -9.56
N TYR A 361 9.67 -32.12 -9.67
CA TYR A 361 9.97 -31.16 -10.74
C TYR A 361 9.74 -31.74 -12.15
N ASP A 362 9.96 -33.04 -12.34
CA ASP A 362 9.71 -33.71 -13.64
C ASP A 362 8.21 -33.84 -13.92
N GLN A 363 7.39 -34.11 -12.89
CA GLN A 363 5.92 -34.10 -13.02
C GLN A 363 5.40 -32.70 -13.33
N ILE A 364 5.96 -31.67 -12.67
CA ILE A 364 5.61 -30.27 -12.90
C ILE A 364 6.00 -29.85 -14.31
N GLU A 365 7.19 -30.24 -14.79
CA GLU A 365 7.63 -29.95 -16.15
C GLU A 365 6.65 -30.49 -17.18
N LYS A 366 6.32 -31.79 -17.07
CA LYS A 366 5.36 -32.44 -17.97
C LYS A 366 4.01 -31.72 -17.94
N ARG A 367 3.50 -31.42 -16.74
CA ARG A 367 2.19 -30.80 -16.58
C ARG A 367 2.14 -29.36 -17.09
N LEU A 368 3.23 -28.60 -16.94
CA LEU A 368 3.35 -27.24 -17.47
C LEU A 368 3.40 -27.23 -18.99
N LEU A 369 4.04 -28.22 -19.61
CA LEU A 369 4.05 -28.38 -21.07
C LEU A 369 2.64 -28.67 -21.59
N GLU A 370 1.93 -29.64 -20.98
CA GLU A 370 0.53 -29.94 -21.31
C GLU A 370 -0.39 -28.74 -21.10
N TRP A 371 -0.23 -28.01 -19.99
CA TRP A 371 -1.00 -26.79 -19.72
C TRP A 371 -0.73 -25.71 -20.78
N ASN A 372 0.52 -25.59 -21.25
CA ASN A 372 0.89 -24.55 -22.18
C ASN A 372 0.22 -24.71 -23.55
N GLU A 373 -0.14 -25.93 -23.93
CA GLU A 373 -0.91 -26.24 -25.16
C GLU A 373 -2.37 -25.77 -25.07
N ASN A 374 -2.94 -25.69 -23.87
CA ASN A 374 -4.31 -25.21 -23.65
C ASN A 374 -4.42 -23.68 -23.68
N ASN A 375 -3.30 -22.97 -23.72
CA ASN A 375 -3.29 -21.51 -23.75
C ASN A 375 -3.55 -20.99 -25.17
N ARG A 376 -4.37 -19.93 -25.28
CA ARG A 376 -4.66 -19.23 -26.56
C ARG A 376 -3.38 -18.84 -27.32
N GLU A 377 -2.33 -18.46 -26.58
CA GLU A 377 -0.98 -18.25 -27.09
C GLU A 377 0.03 -18.97 -26.18
N PRO A 378 0.60 -20.10 -26.62
CA PRO A 378 1.60 -20.82 -25.84
C PRO A 378 2.84 -19.96 -25.56
N LEU A 379 3.39 -20.07 -24.35
CA LEU A 379 4.72 -19.53 -24.04
C LEU A 379 5.80 -20.33 -24.77
N THR A 380 6.93 -19.69 -25.07
CA THR A 380 8.09 -20.41 -25.62
C THR A 380 8.62 -21.42 -24.60
N HIS A 381 9.05 -22.60 -25.07
CA HIS A 381 9.66 -23.63 -24.22
C HIS A 381 10.79 -23.06 -23.34
N THR A 382 11.63 -22.18 -23.89
CA THR A 382 12.72 -21.53 -23.17
C THR A 382 12.21 -20.73 -21.97
N THR A 383 11.13 -19.96 -22.14
CA THR A 383 10.54 -19.15 -21.07
C THR A 383 9.99 -20.04 -19.96
N LEU A 384 9.25 -21.09 -20.32
CA LEU A 384 8.61 -22.02 -19.38
C LEU A 384 9.66 -22.77 -18.54
N LEU A 385 10.69 -23.33 -19.20
CA LEU A 385 11.74 -24.09 -18.54
C LEU A 385 12.72 -23.23 -17.74
N SER A 386 12.90 -21.95 -18.10
CA SER A 386 13.76 -21.02 -17.36
C SER A 386 13.28 -20.80 -15.92
N GLN A 387 11.97 -20.64 -15.72
CA GLN A 387 11.38 -20.46 -14.39
C GLN A 387 11.44 -21.73 -13.55
N LEU A 388 11.22 -22.89 -14.17
CA LEU A 388 11.33 -24.19 -13.50
C LEU A 388 12.77 -24.46 -13.04
N ARG A 389 13.76 -24.19 -13.88
CA ARG A 389 15.18 -24.31 -13.53
C ARG A 389 15.56 -23.41 -12.36
N TYR A 390 15.11 -22.16 -12.37
CA TYR A 390 15.33 -21.23 -11.26
C TYR A 390 14.73 -21.76 -9.95
N ALA A 391 13.50 -22.28 -9.98
CA ALA A 391 12.86 -22.88 -8.81
C ALA A 391 13.58 -24.14 -8.31
N ARG A 392 14.13 -24.96 -9.22
CA ARG A 392 14.92 -26.16 -8.90
C ARG A 392 16.26 -25.82 -8.24
N GLN A 393 16.90 -24.71 -8.66
CA GLN A 393 18.18 -24.26 -8.11
C GLN A 393 18.06 -23.67 -6.69
N LYS A 394 16.93 -23.04 -6.36
CA LYS A 394 16.82 -22.27 -5.11
C LYS A 394 16.77 -23.10 -3.81
N ASN A 395 16.69 -24.43 -3.88
CA ASN A 395 16.67 -25.39 -2.75
C ASN A 395 15.78 -25.02 -1.54
N ARG A 396 14.88 -24.05 -1.70
CA ARG A 396 13.95 -23.51 -0.71
C ARG A 396 12.55 -23.66 -1.27
N LYS A 397 11.65 -24.21 -0.45
CA LYS A 397 10.24 -24.40 -0.79
C LYS A 397 9.51 -23.08 -0.54
N VAL A 398 8.94 -22.51 -1.60
CA VAL A 398 8.23 -21.22 -1.57
C VAL A 398 6.74 -21.48 -1.76
N LEU A 399 5.91 -20.87 -0.91
CA LEU A 399 4.45 -20.91 -1.08
C LEU A 399 4.03 -20.10 -2.31
N PRO A 400 2.95 -20.48 -3.01
CA PRO A 400 2.36 -19.61 -4.02
C PRO A 400 1.83 -18.31 -3.37
N PRO A 401 1.61 -17.24 -4.15
CA PRO A 401 1.00 -16.01 -3.65
C PRO A 401 -0.31 -16.24 -2.88
N ASN A 402 -0.57 -15.39 -1.87
CA ASN A 402 -1.83 -15.41 -1.14
C ASN A 402 -3.02 -15.00 -2.03
N CYS A 403 -4.22 -15.44 -1.64
CA CYS A 403 -5.45 -15.25 -2.41
C CYS A 403 -5.83 -13.76 -2.58
N ASP A 404 -5.46 -12.90 -1.63
CA ASP A 404 -5.73 -11.46 -1.59
C ASP A 404 -4.68 -10.62 -2.34
N ASN A 405 -3.64 -11.25 -2.88
CA ASN A 405 -2.61 -10.55 -3.62
C ASN A 405 -3.15 -10.07 -4.98
N LYS A 406 -3.37 -8.75 -5.08
CA LYS A 406 -3.97 -8.08 -6.24
C LYS A 406 -3.23 -8.40 -7.55
N THR A 407 -1.89 -8.36 -7.54
CA THR A 407 -1.05 -8.52 -8.73
C THR A 407 -1.06 -9.92 -9.37
N TYR A 408 -1.56 -10.94 -8.64
CA TYR A 408 -1.54 -12.33 -9.09
C TYR A 408 -2.95 -12.84 -9.43
N LEU A 409 -3.60 -13.57 -8.52
CA LEU A 409 -4.83 -14.32 -8.82
C LEU A 409 -6.01 -13.42 -9.18
N LEU A 410 -6.05 -12.18 -8.65
CA LEU A 410 -7.10 -11.21 -8.90
C LEU A 410 -6.94 -10.51 -10.25
N ASP A 411 -5.77 -9.93 -10.53
CA ASP A 411 -5.50 -9.23 -11.80
C ASP A 411 -5.54 -10.17 -13.02
N MET A 412 -5.17 -11.44 -12.84
CA MET A 412 -5.29 -12.46 -13.89
C MET A 412 -6.72 -12.98 -14.07
N ARG A 413 -7.68 -12.50 -13.26
CA ARG A 413 -9.07 -13.00 -13.21
C ARG A 413 -9.15 -14.51 -12.98
N ALA A 414 -8.16 -15.06 -12.29
CA ALA A 414 -8.08 -16.49 -12.00
C ALA A 414 -8.95 -16.89 -10.78
N CYS A 415 -9.32 -15.94 -9.93
CA CYS A 415 -10.01 -16.21 -8.68
C CYS A 415 -11.53 -16.35 -8.87
N HIS A 416 -12.02 -17.60 -8.87
CA HIS A 416 -13.45 -17.94 -8.85
C HIS A 416 -13.81 -18.63 -7.53
N PRO A 417 -14.01 -17.89 -6.43
CA PRO A 417 -14.08 -18.47 -5.09
C PRO A 417 -15.31 -19.34 -4.87
N ASP A 418 -15.13 -20.46 -4.16
CA ASP A 418 -16.21 -21.29 -3.63
C ASP A 418 -16.40 -21.05 -2.12
N SER A 419 -17.30 -21.83 -1.49
CA SER A 419 -17.59 -21.72 -0.06
C SER A 419 -16.41 -22.06 0.87
N LEU A 420 -15.36 -22.73 0.36
CA LEU A 420 -14.16 -23.07 1.11
C LEU A 420 -13.09 -21.97 0.96
N CYS A 421 -13.08 -21.22 -0.14
CA CYS A 421 -12.15 -20.11 -0.38
C CYS A 421 -12.19 -19.02 0.72
N GLY A 422 -13.36 -18.76 1.31
CA GLY A 422 -13.49 -17.80 2.43
C GLY A 422 -12.80 -18.21 3.73
N LYS A 423 -12.28 -19.43 3.83
CA LYS A 423 -11.64 -19.98 5.04
C LYS A 423 -10.11 -20.10 4.92
N ILE A 424 -9.52 -19.62 3.83
CA ILE A 424 -8.10 -19.78 3.53
C ILE A 424 -7.45 -18.45 3.15
N LYS A 425 -6.19 -18.29 3.55
CA LYS A 425 -5.34 -17.16 3.11
C LYS A 425 -4.50 -17.50 1.89
N ASN A 426 -4.11 -18.78 1.75
CA ASN A 426 -3.22 -19.28 0.70
C ASN A 426 -3.86 -20.47 -0.04
N PRO A 427 -3.69 -20.60 -1.38
CA PRO A 427 -4.22 -21.72 -2.15
C PRO A 427 -3.83 -23.11 -1.62
N VAL A 428 -2.63 -23.28 -1.05
CA VAL A 428 -2.17 -24.57 -0.49
C VAL A 428 -3.06 -25.05 0.66
N ASN A 429 -3.60 -24.11 1.46
CA ASN A 429 -4.46 -24.45 2.60
C ASN A 429 -5.80 -25.03 2.14
N TYR A 430 -6.27 -24.69 0.94
CA TYR A 430 -7.49 -25.26 0.35
C TYR A 430 -7.40 -26.79 0.30
N VAL A 431 -6.28 -27.28 -0.23
CA VAL A 431 -6.06 -28.69 -0.50
C VAL A 431 -5.99 -29.48 0.80
N LYS A 432 -5.31 -28.94 1.82
CA LYS A 432 -5.24 -29.54 3.16
C LYS A 432 -6.63 -29.71 3.79
N ILE A 433 -7.52 -28.72 3.64
CA ILE A 433 -8.88 -28.80 4.19
C ILE A 433 -9.73 -29.80 3.38
N ARG A 434 -9.65 -29.78 2.04
CA ARG A 434 -10.36 -30.74 1.17
C ARG A 434 -10.00 -32.19 1.47
N LEU A 435 -8.72 -32.50 1.62
CA LEU A 435 -8.26 -33.86 1.94
C LEU A 435 -8.77 -34.33 3.30
N LYS A 436 -8.74 -33.45 4.32
CA LYS A 436 -9.30 -33.77 5.65
C LYS A 436 -10.80 -34.06 5.59
N GLN A 437 -11.57 -33.28 4.81
CA GLN A 437 -13.00 -33.52 4.62
C GLN A 437 -13.28 -34.88 3.97
N GLN A 438 -12.48 -35.26 2.98
CA GLN A 438 -12.60 -36.55 2.29
C GLN A 438 -12.25 -37.74 3.20
N ILE A 439 -11.16 -37.64 3.96
CA ILE A 439 -10.78 -38.70 4.91
C ILE A 439 -11.87 -38.88 5.97
N ASN A 440 -12.47 -37.79 6.44
CA ASN A 440 -13.55 -37.84 7.42
C ASN A 440 -14.85 -38.43 6.84
N SER A 441 -15.20 -38.10 5.60
CA SER A 441 -16.38 -38.66 4.93
C SER A 441 -16.21 -40.17 4.68
N GLU A 442 -15.03 -40.62 4.28
CA GLU A 442 -14.69 -42.04 4.08
C GLU A 442 -14.68 -42.84 5.40
N LYS A 443 -14.16 -42.24 6.49
CA LYS A 443 -14.21 -42.85 7.84
C LYS A 443 -15.65 -42.97 8.33
N GLN A 444 -16.49 -41.96 8.12
CA GLN A 444 -17.91 -42.02 8.47
C GLN A 444 -18.67 -43.07 7.64
N GLN A 445 -18.37 -43.19 6.34
CA GLN A 445 -18.95 -44.23 5.47
C GLN A 445 -18.51 -45.65 5.86
N LYS A 446 -17.25 -45.87 6.25
CA LYS A 446 -16.75 -47.16 6.74
C LYS A 446 -17.38 -47.54 8.10
N SER A 447 -17.61 -46.58 9.00
CA SER A 447 -18.26 -46.85 10.30
C SER A 447 -19.73 -47.27 10.16
N LYS A 448 -20.43 -46.81 9.12
CA LYS A 448 -21.83 -47.18 8.84
C LYS A 448 -22.01 -48.60 8.26
N ARG A 449 -20.94 -49.34 7.95
CA ARG A 449 -21.00 -50.60 7.18
C ARG A 449 -20.78 -51.93 7.93
N LYS A 450 -20.63 -51.97 9.27
CA LYS A 450 -20.59 -53.25 10.01
C LYS A 450 -21.35 -53.19 11.34
N LEU A 451 -22.60 -53.68 11.35
CA LEU A 451 -23.23 -54.19 12.57
C LEU A 451 -22.63 -55.57 12.87
N THR A 452 -22.16 -55.80 14.10
CA THR A 452 -21.67 -57.13 14.53
C THR A 452 -22.85 -58.12 14.62
N GLU A 453 -22.59 -59.43 14.51
CA GLU A 453 -23.64 -60.45 14.61
C GLU A 453 -24.40 -60.36 15.96
N GLU A 454 -23.70 -60.05 17.06
CA GLU A 454 -24.31 -59.75 18.36
C GLU A 454 -25.29 -58.56 18.32
N GLN A 455 -24.96 -57.49 17.58
CA GLN A 455 -25.83 -56.33 17.45
C GLN A 455 -27.06 -56.65 16.58
N LYS A 456 -26.91 -57.48 15.54
CA LYS A 456 -28.05 -58.00 14.77
C LYS A 456 -28.95 -58.89 15.63
N GLN A 457 -28.36 -59.75 16.47
CA GLN A 457 -29.08 -60.60 17.42
C GLN A 457 -29.88 -59.77 18.42
N ARG A 458 -29.26 -58.76 19.05
CA ARG A 458 -29.94 -57.84 19.98
C ARG A 458 -31.08 -57.06 19.34
N ILE A 459 -30.92 -56.62 18.08
CA ILE A 459 -31.99 -55.93 17.34
C ILE A 459 -33.15 -56.90 17.05
N LYS A 460 -32.87 -58.16 16.73
CA LYS A 460 -33.89 -59.20 16.52
C LYS A 460 -34.65 -59.50 17.82
N GLU A 461 -33.95 -59.71 18.93
CA GLU A 461 -34.56 -59.93 20.25
C GLU A 461 -35.39 -58.74 20.72
N THR A 462 -34.93 -57.52 20.46
CA THR A 462 -35.67 -56.29 20.82
C THR A 462 -36.96 -56.16 20.00
N ARG A 463 -36.93 -56.53 18.72
CA ARG A 463 -38.13 -56.56 17.85
C ARG A 463 -39.12 -57.64 18.29
N GLU A 464 -38.65 -58.82 18.68
CA GLU A 464 -39.50 -59.90 19.21
C GLU A 464 -40.15 -59.49 20.54
N LYS A 465 -39.40 -58.87 21.45
CA LYS A 465 -39.93 -58.33 22.71
C LYS A 465 -40.98 -57.23 22.47
N GLN A 466 -40.76 -56.33 21.50
CA GLN A 466 -41.75 -55.31 21.13
C GLN A 466 -43.01 -55.91 20.50
N LYS A 467 -42.87 -56.96 19.68
CA LYS A 467 -44.01 -57.67 19.09
C LYS A 467 -44.83 -58.38 20.16
N ALA A 468 -44.17 -59.09 21.08
CA ALA A 468 -44.80 -59.74 22.23
C ALA A 468 -45.49 -58.72 23.15
N PHE A 469 -44.87 -57.56 23.38
CA PHE A 469 -45.49 -56.48 24.16
C PHE A 469 -46.74 -55.92 23.47
N LYS A 470 -46.70 -55.69 22.16
CA LYS A 470 -47.87 -55.25 21.38
C LYS A 470 -49.01 -56.29 21.41
N GLU A 471 -48.71 -57.57 21.30
CA GLU A 471 -49.72 -58.64 21.43
C GLU A 471 -50.31 -58.70 22.85
N LYS A 472 -49.49 -58.53 23.89
CA LYS A 472 -49.95 -58.47 25.29
C LYS A 472 -50.88 -57.27 25.52
N MET A 473 -50.53 -56.12 24.97
CA MET A 473 -51.36 -54.91 25.04
C MET A 473 -52.64 -55.06 24.23
N LYS A 474 -52.61 -55.78 23.11
CA LYS A 474 -53.81 -56.09 22.31
C LYS A 474 -54.76 -57.02 23.06
N LYS A 475 -54.26 -58.09 23.68
CA LYS A 475 -55.03 -59.00 24.55
C LYS A 475 -55.66 -58.27 25.73
N LYS A 476 -54.89 -57.43 26.45
CA LYS A 476 -55.43 -56.61 27.57
C LYS A 476 -56.57 -55.69 27.13
N ARG A 477 -56.51 -55.19 25.89
CA ARG A 477 -57.52 -54.28 25.32
C ARG A 477 -58.77 -55.02 24.81
N GLU A 478 -58.65 -56.32 24.54
CA GLU A 478 -59.76 -57.22 24.19
C GLU A 478 -60.45 -57.74 25.46
N GLU A 479 -59.69 -58.06 26.51
CA GLU A 479 -60.21 -58.45 27.84
C GLU A 479 -60.95 -57.30 28.54
N SER A 480 -60.52 -56.04 28.35
CA SER A 480 -61.22 -54.84 28.86
C SER A 480 -62.48 -54.46 28.07
N LYS A 481 -62.88 -55.26 27.08
CA LYS A 481 -64.05 -55.04 26.21
C LYS A 481 -65.10 -56.15 26.28
N GLN A 482 -64.93 -57.14 27.16
CA GLN A 482 -66.01 -58.04 27.54
C GLN A 482 -66.72 -57.44 28.77
N PRO A 483 -68.07 -57.34 28.73
CA PRO A 483 -68.88 -56.50 29.61
C PRO A 483 -68.86 -56.87 31.09
#